data_AF-A0A934LAJ3-F1
#
_entry.id   AF-A0A934LAJ3-F1
#
_cell.length_a   1.000
_cell.length_b   1.000
_cell.length_c   1.000
_cell.angle_alpha   90.00
_cell.angle_beta   90.00
_cell.angle_gamma   90.00
#
_symmetry.space_group_name_H-M   'P 1'
#
loop_
_entity.id
_entity.type
_entity.pdbx_description
1 polymer ?
#
loop_
_entity_poly.entity_id
_entity_poly.type
_entity_poly.pdbx_seq_one_letter_code
_entity_poly.pdbx_strand_id
1 'polypeptide(L)' 'AEISAILAEEAFHCLKAPIIRVTTPDVPIPASPLLEKHIEPSADKVVAAVQEAMK' A
#
# COMPACT_ATOMS: atom_id res chain seq x y z
N ALA A 1 -4.90 8.28 -0.08
CA ALA A 1 -6.21 8.03 0.59
C ALA A 1 -7.36 8.26 -0.38
N GLU A 2 -7.32 9.34 -1.15
CA GLU A 2 -8.30 9.70 -2.20
C GLU A 2 -8.78 8.54 -3.07
N ILE A 3 -7.88 7.80 -3.73
CA ILE A 3 -8.26 6.66 -4.59
C ILE A 3 -9.10 5.62 -3.83
N SER A 4 -8.72 5.33 -2.58
CA SER A 4 -9.45 4.38 -1.74
C SER A 4 -10.83 4.92 -1.32
N ALA A 5 -10.96 6.23 -1.11
CA ALA A 5 -12.22 6.87 -0.77
C ALA A 5 -13.20 6.83 -1.96
N ILE A 6 -12.74 7.19 -3.16
CA ILE A 6 -13.55 7.12 -4.38
C ILE A 6 -14.05 5.69 -4.62
N LEU A 7 -13.17 4.69 -4.49
CA LEU A 7 -13.56 3.29 -4.63
C LEU A 7 -14.59 2.85 -3.58
N ALA A 8 -14.48 3.34 -2.35
CA ALA A 8 -15.43 3.04 -1.29
C ALA A 8 -16.79 3.72 -1.48
N GLU A 9 -16.83 4.90 -2.10
CA GLU A 9 -18.07 5.63 -2.37
C GLU A 9 -18.78 5.12 -3.63
N GLU A 10 -18.03 4.90 -4.71
CA GLU A 10 -18.61 4.67 -6.04
C GLU A 10 -18.64 3.19 -6.45
N ALA A 11 -17.79 2.34 -5.86
CA ALA A 11 -17.56 0.98 -6.37
C ALA A 11 -17.36 -0.08 -5.28
N PHE A 12 -17.79 0.17 -4.03
CA PHE A 12 -17.56 -0.75 -2.91
C PHE A 12 -18.08 -2.16 -3.18
N HIS A 13 -19.27 -2.27 -3.79
CA HIS A 13 -19.91 -3.55 -4.12
C HIS A 13 -19.17 -4.35 -5.19
N CYS A 14 -18.28 -3.72 -5.96
CA CYS A 14 -17.49 -4.36 -7.00
C CYS A 14 -16.20 -5.00 -6.47
N LEU A 15 -15.80 -4.69 -5.22
CA LEU A 15 -14.58 -5.20 -4.61
C LEU A 15 -14.73 -6.66 -4.20
N LYS A 16 -13.82 -7.52 -4.68
CA LYS A 16 -13.73 -8.94 -4.30
C LYS A 16 -12.80 -9.18 -3.11
N ALA A 17 -12.10 -8.14 -2.67
CA ALA A 17 -11.05 -8.16 -1.65
C ALA A 17 -10.93 -6.76 -1.01
N PRO A 18 -10.39 -6.65 0.21
CA PRO A 18 -10.19 -5.36 0.87
C PRO A 18 -9.19 -4.47 0.12
N ILE A 19 -9.34 -3.16 0.27
CA ILE A 19 -8.39 -2.18 -0.27
C ILE A 19 -7.13 -2.17 0.62
N ILE A 20 -5.96 -2.46 0.03
CA ILE A 20 -4.66 -2.39 0.70
C ILE A 20 -3.81 -1.30 0.02
N ARG A 21 -3.04 -0.54 0.80
CA ARG A 21 -2.12 0.50 0.30
C ARG A 21 -0.69 0.13 0.63
N VAL A 22 0.17 0.17 -0.38
CA VAL A 22 1.62 0.05 -0.22
C VAL A 22 2.22 1.44 -0.41
N THR A 23 2.70 2.02 0.68
CA THR A 23 3.31 3.35 0.69
C THR A 23 4.55 3.35 1.58
N THR A 24 5.31 4.44 1.54
CA THR A 24 6.27 4.70 2.61
C THR A 24 5.53 4.76 3.96
N PRO A 25 6.15 4.28 5.05
CA PRO A 25 5.65 4.46 6.40
C PRO A 25 5.59 5.94 6.77
N ASP A 26 4.72 6.28 7.73
CA ASP A 26 4.53 7.64 8.22
C ASP A 26 5.65 8.05 9.18
N VAL A 27 6.83 8.25 8.59
CA VAL A 27 8.06 8.64 9.29
C VAL A 27 8.84 9.63 8.41
N PRO A 28 9.66 10.51 9.00
CA PRO A 28 10.60 11.33 8.23
C PRO A 28 11.53 10.46 7.39
N ILE A 29 11.86 10.93 6.18
CA ILE A 29 12.78 10.22 5.30
C ILE A 29 14.18 10.20 5.95
N PRO A 30 14.75 9.00 6.20
CA PRO A 30 16.09 8.90 6.77
C PRO A 30 17.16 9.38 5.79
N ALA A 31 18.20 10.04 6.30
CA ALA A 31 19.36 10.43 5.49
C ALA A 31 20.27 9.23 5.13
N SER A 32 20.13 8.10 5.82
CA SER A 32 20.90 6.89 5.52
C SER A 32 20.28 6.15 4.31
N PRO A 33 21.03 5.92 3.22
CA PRO A 33 20.52 5.23 2.04
C PRO A 33 19.97 3.82 2.32
N LEU A 34 20.56 3.12 3.31
CA LEU A 34 20.09 1.79 3.71
C LEU A 34 18.72 1.85 4.39
N LEU A 35 18.49 2.89 5.21
CA LEU A 35 17.21 3.09 5.89
C LEU A 35 16.15 3.64 4.94
N GLU A 36 16.53 4.50 3.99
CA GLU A 36 15.65 4.97 2.92
C GLU A 36 15.12 3.80 2.09
N LYS A 37 16.02 2.92 1.62
CA LYS A 37 15.64 1.70 0.88
C LYS A 37 14.73 0.77 1.69
N HIS A 38 14.86 0.77 3.03
CA HIS A 38 14.01 -0.04 3.89
C HIS A 38 12.57 0.50 3.96
N ILE A 39 12.38 1.82 3.88
CA ILE A 39 11.07 2.44 3.97
C ILE A 39 10.39 2.58 2.60
N GLU A 40 11.15 2.59 1.51
CA GLU A 40 10.65 2.68 0.15
C GLU A 40 9.70 1.50 -0.21
N PRO A 41 8.59 1.75 -0.92
CA PRO A 41 7.81 0.70 -1.57
C PRO A 41 8.69 -0.14 -2.50
N SER A 42 8.52 -1.46 -2.48
CA SER A 42 9.27 -2.37 -3.33
C SER A 42 8.36 -3.41 -3.97
N ALA A 43 8.84 -4.07 -5.03
CA ALA A 43 8.13 -5.16 -5.69
C ALA A 43 7.73 -6.25 -4.69
N ASP A 44 8.63 -6.61 -3.77
CA ASP A 44 8.36 -7.62 -2.74
C ASP A 44 7.22 -7.20 -1.80
N LYS A 45 7.19 -5.93 -1.38
CA LYS A 45 6.10 -5.39 -0.55
C LYS A 45 4.77 -5.38 -1.31
N VAL A 46 4.79 -5.10 -2.62
CA VAL A 46 3.59 -5.16 -3.47
C VAL A 46 3.08 -6.59 -3.60
N VAL A 47 3.95 -7.56 -3.89
CA VAL A 47 3.58 -8.97 -3.99
C VAL A 47 3.00 -9.47 -2.66
N ALA A 48 3.63 -9.15 -1.54
CA ALA A 48 3.13 -9.52 -0.22
C ALA A 48 1.74 -8.92 0.06
N ALA A 49 1.51 -7.65 -0.28
CA ALA A 49 0.21 -7.00 -0.13
C ALA A 49 -0.87 -7.64 -1.01
N VAL A 50 -0.55 -8.00 -2.26
CA VAL A 50 -1.50 -8.71 -3.15
C VAL A 50 -1.83 -10.08 -2.58
N GLN A 51 -0.84 -10.83 -2.10
CA GLN A 51 -1.07 -12.12 -1.46
C GLN A 51 -1.95 -11.98 -0.21
N GLU A 52 -1.72 -10.97 0.63
CA GLU A 52 -2.54 -10.69 1.81
C GLU A 52 -4.00 -10.34 1.43
N ALA A 53 -4.20 -9.56 0.37
CA ALA A 53 -5.54 -9.19 -0.10
C ALA A 53 -6.36 -10.38 -0.62
N MET A 54 -5.69 -11.41 -1.13
CA MET A 54 -6.32 -12.57 -1.78
C MET A 54 -6.47 -13.79 -0.86
N LYS A 55 -6.02 -13.70 0.41
CA LYS A 55 -6.28 -14.72 1.44
C LYS A 55 -7.73 -14.66 1.89
#